data_AF-A0A8H7QTZ6-F1
#
_entry.id   AF-A0A8H7QTZ6-F1
#
_cell.length_a   1.000
_cell.length_b   1.000
_cell.length_c   1.000
_cell.angle_alpha   90.00
_cell.angle_beta   90.00
_cell.angle_gamma   90.00
#
_symmetry.space_group_name_H-M   'P 1'
#
loop_
_entity.id
_entity.type
_entity.pdbx_description
1 polymer ?
#
loop_
_entity_poly.entity_id
_entity_poly.type
_entity_poly.pdbx_seq_one_letter_code
_entity_poly.pdbx_strand_id
1 'polypeptide(L)'
;PRPPGTNGGVSGLGLAASLAGGAFIGSAASLTLWFEQPCHGFAWELVVLGSFAGLGGSLIDSLLGATVQQSLYSEDQKKIVPELKQGENIKIISGIPILDNHQVNILSSFITTSICALAALYLYPTA
;
A
#
# COMPACT_ATOMS: atom_id res chain seq x y z
N PRO A 1 19.19 3.95 2.99
CA PRO A 1 18.86 3.74 1.55
C PRO A 1 19.02 2.25 1.18
N ARG A 2 17.91 1.56 0.88
CA ARG A 2 18.00 0.19 0.34
C ARG A 2 18.33 0.23 -1.16
N PRO A 3 18.93 -0.82 -1.73
CA PRO A 3 19.12 -0.91 -3.17
C PRO A 3 17.77 -0.79 -3.92
N PRO A 4 17.73 -0.08 -5.06
CA PRO A 4 16.54 0.01 -5.90
C PRO A 4 16.00 -1.39 -6.23
N GLY A 5 14.69 -1.58 -6.09
CA GLY A 5 14.02 -2.87 -6.36
C GLY A 5 13.89 -3.81 -5.17
N THR A 6 14.24 -3.38 -3.94
CA THR A 6 13.92 -4.16 -2.74
C THR A 6 12.45 -4.03 -2.39
N ASN A 7 11.82 -5.14 -2.03
CA ASN A 7 10.44 -5.15 -1.58
C ASN A 7 10.27 -4.29 -0.33
N GLY A 8 9.25 -3.43 -0.32
CA GLY A 8 8.97 -2.53 0.81
C GLY A 8 9.82 -1.27 0.90
N GLY A 9 10.33 -0.77 -0.22
CA GLY A 9 11.01 0.53 -0.29
C GLY A 9 10.02 1.71 -0.22
N VAL A 10 10.22 2.61 0.75
CA VAL A 10 9.46 3.87 0.83
C VAL A 10 10.22 4.98 0.11
N SER A 11 9.55 5.70 -0.79
CA SER A 11 10.11 6.86 -1.50
C SER A 11 9.19 8.07 -1.39
N GLY A 12 9.75 9.29 -1.44
CA GLY A 12 8.96 10.52 -1.38
C GLY A 12 7.95 10.63 -2.53
N LEU A 13 8.35 10.23 -3.74
CA LEU A 13 7.45 10.17 -4.90
C LEU A 13 6.35 9.12 -4.70
N GLY A 14 6.69 7.96 -4.13
CA GLY A 14 5.71 6.93 -3.79
C GLY A 14 4.67 7.43 -2.78
N LEU A 15 5.11 8.10 -1.71
CA LEU A 15 4.19 8.69 -0.71
C LEU A 15 3.30 9.78 -1.32
N ALA A 16 3.85 10.66 -2.15
CA ALA A 16 3.07 11.68 -2.85
C ALA A 16 2.04 11.05 -3.81
N ALA A 17 2.43 10.00 -4.53
CA ALA A 17 1.52 9.24 -5.39
C ALA A 17 0.43 8.53 -4.58
N SER A 18 0.74 7.94 -3.42
CA SER A 18 -0.24 7.32 -2.53
C SER A 18 -1.24 8.34 -1.96
N LEU A 19 -0.76 9.53 -1.58
CA LEU A 19 -1.62 10.63 -1.13
C LEU A 19 -2.55 11.08 -2.25
N ALA A 20 -2.02 11.32 -3.44
CA ALA A 20 -2.79 11.76 -4.60
C ALA A 20 -3.81 10.70 -5.05
N GLY A 21 -3.42 9.42 -5.07
CA GLY A 21 -4.32 8.31 -5.37
C GLY A 21 -5.44 8.18 -4.33
N GLY A 22 -5.10 8.31 -3.05
CA GLY A 22 -6.09 8.34 -1.97
C GLY A 22 -7.09 9.49 -2.09
N ALA A 23 -6.59 10.70 -2.38
CA ALA A 23 -7.43 11.87 -2.62
C ALA A 23 -8.35 11.67 -3.84
N PHE A 24 -7.85 11.05 -4.90
CA PHE A 24 -8.62 10.74 -6.09
C PHE A 24 -9.79 9.78 -5.80
N ILE A 25 -9.52 8.68 -5.07
CA ILE A 25 -10.58 7.73 -4.67
C ILE A 25 -11.60 8.39 -3.74
N GLY A 26 -11.13 9.19 -2.76
CA GLY A 26 -12.03 9.94 -1.87
C GLY A 26 -12.89 10.96 -2.63
N SER A 27 -12.34 11.59 -3.66
CA SER A 27 -13.08 12.53 -4.52
C SER A 27 -14.13 11.80 -5.36
N ALA A 28 -13.79 10.63 -5.92
CA ALA A 28 -14.75 9.79 -6.64
C ALA A 28 -15.92 9.37 -5.72
N ALA A 29 -15.63 8.93 -4.49
CA ALA A 29 -16.67 8.59 -3.51
C ALA A 29 -17.55 9.80 -3.15
N SER A 30 -16.94 10.97 -2.96
CA SER A 30 -17.66 12.23 -2.70
C SER A 30 -18.58 12.63 -3.85
N LEU A 31 -18.12 12.46 -5.10
CA LEU A 31 -18.92 12.70 -6.30
C LEU A 31 -20.11 11.74 -6.37
N THR A 32 -19.90 10.45 -6.08
CA THR A 32 -20.99 9.47 -6.02
C THR A 32 -22.07 9.89 -5.02
N LEU A 33 -21.67 10.27 -3.80
CA LEU A 33 -22.63 10.74 -2.79
C LEU A 33 -23.32 12.05 -3.19
N TRP A 34 -22.62 12.94 -3.89
CA TRP A 34 -23.22 14.18 -4.37
C TRP A 34 -24.32 13.92 -5.40
N PHE A 35 -24.15 12.93 -6.30
CA PHE A 35 -25.20 12.54 -7.25
C PHE A 35 -26.37 11.82 -6.57
N GLU A 36 -26.11 11.04 -5.52
CA GLU A 36 -27.14 10.28 -4.80
C GLU A 36 -27.94 11.16 -3.83
N GLN A 37 -27.29 12.10 -3.15
CA GLN A 37 -27.87 13.00 -2.15
C GLN A 37 -27.38 14.45 -2.32
N PRO A 38 -27.84 15.16 -3.35
CA PRO A 38 -27.35 16.50 -3.68
C PRO A 38 -27.57 17.54 -2.57
N CYS A 39 -28.50 17.31 -1.65
CA CYS A 39 -28.79 18.21 -0.53
C CYS A 39 -27.66 18.28 0.51
N HIS A 40 -26.79 17.27 0.61
CA HIS A 40 -25.71 17.21 1.60
C HIS A 40 -24.40 17.86 1.13
N GLY A 41 -24.33 18.32 -0.12
CA GLY A 41 -23.11 18.92 -0.67
C GLY A 41 -22.00 17.92 -0.95
N PHE A 42 -20.78 18.42 -1.15
CA PHE A 42 -19.61 17.59 -1.46
C PHE A 42 -18.88 17.18 -0.17
N ALA A 43 -18.80 15.87 0.08
CA ALA A 43 -18.25 15.30 1.32
C ALA A 43 -16.70 15.35 1.38
N TRP A 44 -16.13 16.50 1.68
CA TRP A 44 -14.67 16.72 1.70
C TRP A 44 -13.94 15.79 2.70
N GLU A 45 -14.64 15.32 3.72
CA GLU A 45 -14.17 14.36 4.72
C GLU A 45 -13.68 13.07 4.06
N LEU A 46 -14.34 12.61 2.99
CA LEU A 46 -13.95 11.39 2.27
C LEU A 46 -12.66 11.58 1.47
N VAL A 47 -12.41 12.79 0.96
CA VAL A 47 -11.15 13.14 0.28
C VAL A 47 -9.98 13.11 1.28
N VAL A 48 -10.19 13.72 2.44
CA VAL A 48 -9.19 13.74 3.52
C VAL A 48 -8.93 12.33 4.03
N LEU A 49 -9.99 11.58 4.32
CA LEU A 49 -9.90 10.18 4.76
C LEU A 49 -9.20 9.32 3.71
N GLY A 50 -9.59 9.42 2.44
CA GLY A 50 -8.98 8.69 1.34
C GLY A 50 -7.48 8.99 1.21
N SER A 51 -7.07 10.26 1.37
CA SER A 51 -5.65 10.66 1.32
C SER A 51 -4.83 10.00 2.43
N PHE A 52 -5.33 10.02 3.67
CA PHE A 52 -4.66 9.38 4.81
C PHE A 52 -4.69 7.85 4.71
N ALA A 53 -5.79 7.27 4.21
CA ALA A 53 -5.90 5.84 3.96
C ALA A 53 -4.89 5.39 2.88
N GLY A 54 -4.72 6.17 1.82
CA GLY A 54 -3.72 5.92 0.77
C GLY A 54 -2.29 5.94 1.31
N LEU A 55 -1.94 6.95 2.12
CA LEU A 55 -0.65 7.01 2.80
C LEU A 55 -0.43 5.83 3.78
N GLY A 56 -1.42 5.56 4.63
CA GLY A 56 -1.35 4.48 5.61
C GLY A 56 -1.22 3.12 4.94
N GLY A 57 -2.01 2.89 3.88
CA GLY A 57 -2.00 1.66 3.11
C GLY A 57 -0.66 1.40 2.42
N SER A 58 -0.04 2.43 1.83
CA SER A 58 1.28 2.24 1.21
C SER A 58 2.40 1.99 2.22
N LEU A 59 2.28 2.49 3.44
CA LEU A 59 3.19 2.17 4.54
C LEU A 59 2.98 0.74 5.06
N ILE A 60 1.73 0.30 5.22
CA ILE A 60 1.41 -1.09 5.61
C ILE A 60 1.92 -2.06 4.56
N ASP A 61 1.67 -1.77 3.29
CA ASP A 61 2.17 -2.57 2.16
C ASP A 61 3.70 -2.60 2.14
N SER A 62 4.35 -1.45 2.37
CA SER A 62 5.81 -1.40 2.43
C SER A 62 6.38 -2.21 3.60
N LEU A 63 5.73 -2.17 4.76
CA LEU A 63 6.15 -2.93 5.94
C LEU A 63 5.98 -4.44 5.71
N LEU A 64 4.85 -4.87 5.14
CA LEU A 64 4.59 -6.27 4.82
C LEU A 64 5.51 -6.76 3.70
N GLY A 65 5.74 -5.96 2.65
CA GLY A 65 6.68 -6.27 1.59
C GLY A 65 8.11 -6.43 2.10
N ALA A 66 8.53 -5.61 3.06
CA ALA A 66 9.86 -5.71 3.67
C ALA A 66 10.05 -6.96 4.54
N THR A 67 8.98 -7.47 5.15
CA THR A 67 9.04 -8.54 6.16
C THR A 67 8.66 -9.90 5.59
N VAL A 68 7.66 -9.96 4.73
CA VAL A 68 7.02 -11.20 4.26
C VAL A 68 7.39 -11.55 2.81
N GLN A 69 8.04 -10.66 2.07
CA GLN A 69 8.52 -10.96 0.72
C GLN A 69 10.04 -11.10 0.70
N GLN A 70 10.51 -12.27 0.29
CA GLN A 70 11.93 -12.50 0.10
C GLN A 70 12.47 -11.63 -1.04
N SER A 71 13.56 -10.91 -0.80
CA SER A 71 14.34 -10.21 -1.84
C SER A 71 15.70 -10.88 -1.99
N LEU A 72 15.95 -11.41 -3.19
CA LEU A 72 17.20 -12.09 -3.55
C LEU A 72 18.08 -11.15 -4.37
N TYR A 73 19.39 -11.19 -4.15
CA TYR A 73 20.36 -10.40 -4.88
C TYR A 73 21.45 -11.29 -5.46
N SER A 74 21.66 -11.17 -6.76
CA SER A 74 22.77 -11.80 -7.45
C SER A 74 24.01 -10.92 -7.35
N GLU A 75 25.10 -11.44 -6.80
CA GLU A 75 26.40 -10.77 -6.79
C GLU A 75 27.00 -10.71 -8.20
N ASP A 76 26.71 -11.71 -9.04
CA ASP A 76 27.23 -11.82 -10.40
C ASP A 76 26.61 -10.77 -11.34
N GLN A 77 25.30 -10.56 -11.23
CA GLN A 77 24.56 -9.58 -12.06
C GLN A 77 24.40 -8.21 -11.36
N LYS A 78 24.85 -8.08 -10.12
CA LYS A 78 24.72 -6.88 -9.27
C LYS A 78 23.31 -6.30 -9.22
N LYS A 79 22.31 -7.18 -9.20
CA LYS A 79 20.89 -6.79 -9.22
C LYS A 79 20.02 -7.76 -8.42
N ILE A 80 18.83 -7.28 -8.10
CA ILE A 80 17.80 -8.06 -7.43
C ILE A 80 17.19 -9.02 -8.46
N VAL A 81 17.08 -10.29 -8.08
CA VAL A 81 16.54 -11.36 -8.93
C VAL A 81 15.26 -11.92 -8.30
N PRO A 82 14.26 -12.30 -9.10
CA PRO A 82 12.99 -12.81 -8.57
C PRO A 82 13.08 -14.26 -8.07
N GLU A 83 14.06 -15.04 -8.54
CA GLU A 83 14.17 -16.47 -8.24
C GLU A 83 15.63 -16.91 -8.15
N LEU A 84 15.87 -18.01 -7.42
CA LEU A 84 17.16 -18.69 -7.35
C LEU A 84 17.50 -19.36 -8.69
N LYS A 85 18.59 -18.93 -9.33
CA LYS A 85 19.18 -19.64 -10.47
C LYS A 85 20.33 -20.52 -10.02
N GLN A 86 20.34 -21.78 -10.48
CA GLN A 86 21.43 -22.70 -10.20
C GLN A 86 22.74 -22.21 -10.85
N GLY A 87 23.80 -22.11 -10.06
CA GLY A 87 25.13 -21.67 -10.50
C GLY A 87 25.42 -20.18 -10.34
N GLU A 88 24.49 -19.39 -9.78
CA GLU A 88 24.66 -17.95 -9.53
C GLU A 88 24.89 -17.67 -8.05
N ASN A 89 25.78 -16.73 -7.71
CA ASN A 89 26.04 -16.34 -6.32
C ASN A 89 24.91 -15.43 -5.82
N ILE A 90 23.92 -16.03 -5.16
CA ILE A 90 22.70 -15.36 -4.71
C ILE A 90 22.70 -15.21 -3.18
N LYS A 91 22.52 -13.98 -2.70
CA LYS A 91 22.33 -13.63 -1.29
C LYS A 91 20.90 -13.22 -1.01
N ILE A 92 20.37 -13.67 0.12
CA ILE A 92 19.07 -13.22 0.64
C ILE A 92 19.31 -11.87 1.34
N ILE A 93 18.68 -10.80 0.86
CA ILE A 93 18.82 -9.45 1.41
C ILE A 93 17.76 -9.15 2.46
N SER A 94 16.51 -9.55 2.25
CA SER A 94 15.41 -9.29 3.18
C SER A 94 14.25 -10.26 3.02
N GLY A 95 13.39 -10.29 4.04
CA GLY A 95 12.12 -11.00 4.04
C GLY A 95 12.24 -12.52 4.16
N ILE A 96 11.09 -13.16 4.29
CA ILE A 96 10.93 -14.62 4.37
C ILE A 96 10.10 -15.04 3.14
N PRO A 97 10.35 -16.18 2.48
CA PRO A 97 9.55 -16.61 1.34
C PRO A 97 8.19 -17.18 1.76
N ILE A 98 7.38 -16.37 2.44
CA ILE A 98 6.05 -16.78 2.91
C ILE A 98 5.00 -16.38 1.87
N LEU A 99 5.01 -15.14 1.40
CA LEU A 99 4.00 -14.60 0.49
C LEU A 99 4.61 -13.95 -0.75
N ASP A 100 3.86 -14.04 -1.85
CA ASP A 100 4.18 -13.33 -3.10
C ASP A 100 3.71 -11.85 -3.06
N ASN A 101 4.03 -11.10 -4.13
CA ASN A 101 3.67 -9.68 -4.21
C ASN A 101 2.16 -9.43 -4.30
N HIS A 102 1.43 -10.31 -4.98
CA HIS A 102 -0.02 -10.18 -5.10
C HIS A 102 -0.72 -10.46 -3.77
N GLN A 103 -0.27 -11.48 -3.04
CA GLN A 103 -0.78 -11.87 -1.73
C GLN A 103 -0.54 -10.78 -0.68
N VAL A 104 0.66 -10.18 -0.68
CA VAL A 104 0.94 -9.06 0.24
C VAL A 104 0.10 -7.84 -0.10
N ASN A 105 -0.07 -7.49 -1.38
CA ASN A 105 -0.95 -6.38 -1.78
C ASN A 105 -2.41 -6.62 -1.36
N ILE A 106 -2.90 -7.86 -1.48
CA ILE A 106 -4.25 -8.23 -1.03
C ILE A 106 -4.35 -8.09 0.48
N LEU A 107 -3.38 -8.62 1.23
CA LEU A 107 -3.38 -8.56 2.69
C LEU A 107 -3.25 -7.13 3.21
N SER A 108 -2.37 -6.33 2.63
CA SER A 108 -2.15 -4.92 2.98
C SER A 108 -3.41 -4.10 2.70
N SER A 109 -4.06 -4.31 1.56
CA SER A 109 -5.33 -3.68 1.21
C SER A 109 -6.45 -4.08 2.17
N PHE A 110 -6.54 -5.36 2.52
CA PHE A 110 -7.55 -5.87 3.45
C PHE A 110 -7.39 -5.28 4.85
N ILE A 111 -6.15 -5.23 5.38
CA ILE A 111 -5.84 -4.63 6.68
C ILE A 111 -6.17 -3.13 6.67
N THR A 112 -5.72 -2.41 5.64
CA THR A 112 -5.96 -0.96 5.51
C THR A 112 -7.46 -0.66 5.47
N THR A 113 -8.21 -1.41 4.66
CA THR A 113 -9.67 -1.25 4.55
C THR A 113 -10.36 -1.57 5.87
N SER A 114 -9.96 -2.65 6.55
CA SER A 114 -10.51 -3.02 7.85
C SER A 114 -10.26 -1.96 8.92
N ILE A 115 -9.06 -1.39 8.96
CA ILE A 115 -8.72 -0.29 9.88
C ILE A 115 -9.59 0.94 9.58
N CYS A 116 -9.73 1.32 8.30
CA CYS A 116 -10.56 2.46 7.91
C CYS A 116 -12.04 2.23 8.26
N ALA A 117 -12.56 1.02 8.03
CA ALA A 117 -13.94 0.66 8.36
C ALA A 117 -14.18 0.70 9.87
N LEU A 118 -13.28 0.13 10.68
CA LEU A 118 -13.37 0.18 12.14
C LEU A 118 -13.27 1.61 12.67
N ALA A 119 -12.39 2.43 12.10
CA ALA A 119 -12.27 3.84 12.46
C ALA A 119 -13.56 4.60 12.13
N ALA A 120 -14.17 4.34 10.96
CA ALA A 120 -15.45 4.93 10.58
C ALA A 120 -16.58 4.52 11.54
N LEU A 121 -16.69 3.23 11.89
CA LEU A 121 -17.67 2.74 12.84
C LEU A 121 -17.48 3.32 14.25
N TYR A 122 -16.23 3.51 14.68
CA TYR A 122 -15.91 4.09 15.97
C TYR A 122 -16.23 5.60 16.03
N LEU A 123 -15.96 6.33 14.94
CA LEU A 123 -16.19 7.77 14.85
C LEU A 123 -17.67 8.13 14.57
N TYR A 124 -18.39 7.26 13.85
CA TYR A 124 -19.80 7.43 13.50
C TYR A 124 -20.63 6.24 13.99
N PRO A 125 -20.74 6.03 15.32
CA PRO A 125 -21.43 4.88 15.89
C PRO A 125 -22.96 4.89 15.69
N THR A 126 -23.53 5.98 15.16
CA THR A 126 -24.97 6.19 15.02
C THR A 126 -25.43 6.44 13.57
N ALA A 127 -24.65 6.00 12.58
CA ALA A 127 -25.09 6.00 11.18
C ALA A 127 -26.17 4.93 10.94
#